data_AF-A0A2E1ZM96-F1
#
_entry.id   AF-A0A2E1ZM96-F1
#
_cell.length_a   1.000
_cell.length_b   1.000
_cell.length_c   1.000
_cell.angle_alpha   90.00
_cell.angle_beta   90.00
_cell.angle_gamma   90.00
#
_symmetry.space_group_name_H-M   'P 1'
#
loop_
_entity.id
_entity.type
_entity.pdbx_description
1 polymer ?
#
loop_
_entity_poly.entity_id
_entity_poly.type
_entity_poly.pdbx_seq_one_letter_code
_entity_poly.pdbx_strand_id
1 'polypeptide(L)'
;MKHAIPVFPSIFHSTFGVFVRPVKKFLTVLLASVVLLSPLSYGQGSDSFPPVTDAMLQDPAPSDWLMWRRTLDSWGYSPLAEVDRDNVDQLRMVWTRGMAAGTGEITPLAYNGVLYVPQVNDRIEAINALTGDLIWEYGRDHPEGLYGYVGGNARNNRNLAIFGNLIINTSDDGFVFALDAQTGETVWETEVFDYKV
;
A
#
# COMPACT_ATOMS: atom_id res chain seq x y z
N MET A 1 -54.36 -46.23 16.09
CA MET A 1 -55.51 -45.30 16.14
C MET A 1 -55.30 -44.22 15.07
N LYS A 2 -56.38 -43.80 14.37
CA LYS A 2 -56.62 -42.51 13.66
C LYS A 2 -55.43 -41.87 12.87
N HIS A 3 -55.46 -41.79 11.53
CA HIS A 3 -56.03 -40.68 10.70
C HIS A 3 -55.29 -39.33 10.89
N ALA A 4 -54.98 -38.47 9.91
CA ALA A 4 -55.25 -38.36 8.44
C ALA A 4 -54.47 -37.12 7.89
N ILE A 5 -54.27 -36.76 6.60
CA ILE A 5 -54.41 -37.33 5.23
C ILE A 5 -53.55 -36.45 4.26
N PRO A 6 -53.02 -36.94 3.11
CA PRO A 6 -52.17 -36.16 2.20
C PRO A 6 -52.92 -35.51 1.02
N VAL A 7 -52.29 -34.57 0.29
CA VAL A 7 -52.74 -34.09 -1.05
C VAL A 7 -51.54 -33.84 -2.00
N PHE A 8 -51.69 -34.21 -3.27
CA PHE A 8 -50.72 -34.10 -4.38
C PHE A 8 -50.95 -32.84 -5.26
N PRO A 9 -50.02 -32.48 -6.17
CA PRO A 9 -50.15 -31.34 -7.11
C PRO A 9 -50.54 -31.74 -8.56
N SER A 10 -51.16 -30.84 -9.33
CA SER A 10 -50.85 -30.60 -10.77
C SER A 10 -51.73 -29.52 -11.48
N ILE A 11 -51.04 -28.52 -12.08
CA ILE A 11 -51.12 -28.05 -13.49
C ILE A 11 -52.49 -28.07 -14.23
N PHE A 12 -52.92 -26.93 -14.82
CA PHE A 12 -53.06 -26.77 -16.29
C PHE A 12 -53.33 -25.32 -16.78
N HIS A 13 -52.94 -25.09 -18.04
CA HIS A 13 -52.81 -23.84 -18.81
C HIS A 13 -54.09 -23.00 -19.04
N SER A 14 -53.88 -21.72 -19.41
CA SER A 14 -54.74 -21.01 -20.37
C SER A 14 -53.90 -20.19 -21.36
N THR A 15 -54.33 -20.12 -22.61
CA THR A 15 -53.63 -19.58 -23.78
C THR A 15 -54.10 -18.17 -24.15
N PHE A 16 -53.21 -17.32 -24.69
CA PHE A 16 -53.61 -16.20 -25.55
C PHE A 16 -52.76 -16.13 -26.82
N GLY A 17 -53.43 -15.85 -27.94
CA GLY A 17 -52.90 -16.09 -29.29
C GLY A 17 -52.22 -14.90 -29.96
N VAL A 18 -51.51 -15.22 -31.05
CA VAL A 18 -50.77 -14.28 -31.91
C VAL A 18 -51.71 -13.59 -32.90
N PHE A 19 -51.49 -12.29 -33.17
CA PHE A 19 -52.08 -11.60 -34.31
C PHE A 19 -51.00 -10.87 -35.12
N VAL A 20 -50.72 -11.34 -36.34
CA VAL A 20 -49.71 -10.76 -37.24
C VAL A 20 -50.40 -9.83 -38.24
N ARG A 21 -49.88 -8.60 -38.43
CA ARG A 21 -50.26 -7.71 -39.54
C ARG A 21 -49.04 -7.42 -40.42
N PRO A 22 -49.13 -7.57 -41.76
CA PRO A 22 -48.03 -7.24 -42.66
C PRO A 22 -48.09 -5.76 -43.08
N VAL A 23 -47.01 -5.01 -42.88
CA VAL A 23 -46.87 -3.67 -43.48
C VAL A 23 -45.50 -3.50 -44.15
N LYS A 24 -45.60 -3.36 -45.47
CA LYS A 24 -44.65 -2.94 -46.51
C LYS A 24 -43.30 -2.36 -46.04
N LYS A 25 -42.22 -2.93 -46.61
CA LYS A 25 -40.84 -2.42 -46.54
C LYS A 25 -40.76 -0.97 -47.05
N PHE A 26 -40.24 -0.07 -46.21
CA PHE A 26 -39.65 1.19 -46.65
C PHE A 26 -38.17 1.19 -46.24
N LEU A 27 -37.29 1.33 -47.22
CA LEU A 27 -35.84 1.35 -47.04
C LEU A 27 -35.41 2.76 -46.68
N THR A 28 -35.43 3.10 -45.40
CA THR A 28 -34.86 4.37 -44.91
C THR A 28 -33.42 4.14 -44.48
N VAL A 29 -32.47 4.61 -45.30
CA VAL A 29 -31.06 4.65 -44.94
C VAL A 29 -30.87 5.72 -43.85
N LEU A 30 -30.83 5.29 -42.59
CA LEU A 30 -30.39 6.15 -41.50
C LEU A 30 -28.86 6.19 -41.53
N LEU A 31 -28.27 7.36 -41.80
CA LEU A 31 -26.86 7.59 -41.50
C LEU A 31 -26.71 7.54 -39.98
N ALA A 32 -26.16 6.44 -39.46
CA ALA A 32 -25.78 6.35 -38.06
C ALA A 32 -24.54 7.21 -37.83
N SER A 33 -24.74 8.46 -37.39
CA SER A 33 -23.68 9.31 -36.88
C SER A 33 -23.08 8.64 -35.64
N VAL A 34 -21.99 7.89 -35.82
CA VAL A 34 -21.18 7.38 -34.71
C VAL A 34 -20.50 8.57 -34.07
N VAL A 35 -21.17 9.18 -33.09
CA VAL A 35 -20.52 10.05 -32.13
C VAL A 35 -19.58 9.15 -31.34
N LEU A 36 -18.29 9.22 -31.68
CA LEU A 36 -17.24 8.69 -30.84
C LEU A 36 -17.31 9.45 -29.51
N LEU A 37 -18.03 8.89 -28.53
CA LEU A 37 -17.71 9.14 -27.14
C LEU A 37 -16.32 8.55 -26.93
N SER A 38 -15.29 9.35 -27.19
CA SER A 38 -14.00 9.16 -26.54
C SER A 38 -14.32 8.99 -25.06
N PRO A 39 -13.94 7.88 -24.41
CA PRO A 39 -13.92 7.89 -22.96
C PRO A 39 -13.04 9.08 -22.59
N LEU A 40 -13.61 10.01 -21.82
CA LEU A 40 -12.80 10.89 -21.01
C LEU A 40 -12.08 9.97 -20.04
N SER A 41 -10.90 9.51 -20.44
CA SER A 41 -9.85 9.16 -19.52
C SER A 41 -9.66 10.42 -18.69
N TYR A 42 -10.33 10.47 -17.54
CA TYR A 42 -9.76 11.09 -16.37
C TYR A 42 -8.42 10.39 -16.22
N GLY A 43 -7.38 11.01 -16.80
CA GLY A 43 -6.05 10.82 -16.27
C GLY A 43 -6.22 11.10 -14.80
N GLN A 44 -6.03 10.06 -13.98
CA GLN A 44 -5.67 10.28 -12.59
C GLN A 44 -4.55 11.31 -12.68
N GLY A 45 -4.80 12.50 -12.15
CA GLY A 45 -3.71 13.45 -11.97
C GLY A 45 -2.70 12.65 -11.18
N SER A 46 -1.49 12.49 -11.72
CA SER A 46 -0.39 12.03 -10.90
C SER A 46 -0.23 13.12 -9.86
N ASP A 47 -0.83 12.90 -8.69
CA ASP A 47 -0.46 13.57 -7.45
C ASP A 47 0.98 13.14 -7.23
N SER A 48 1.87 13.86 -7.90
CA SER A 48 3.26 13.48 -8.04
C SER A 48 3.84 13.54 -6.64
N PHE A 49 4.20 12.37 -6.11
CA PHE A 49 4.93 12.26 -4.86
C PHE A 49 5.98 13.35 -4.81
N PRO A 50 5.90 14.32 -3.88
CA PRO A 50 6.81 15.46 -3.92
C PRO A 50 8.21 14.94 -3.57
N PRO A 51 9.22 15.10 -4.44
CA PRO A 51 10.52 14.50 -4.19
C PRO A 51 11.15 15.09 -2.92
N VAL A 52 11.60 14.24 -2.00
CA VAL A 52 12.29 14.69 -0.79
C VAL A 52 13.61 15.34 -1.17
N THR A 53 13.79 16.60 -0.79
CA THR A 53 14.99 17.38 -1.11
C THR A 53 15.91 17.53 0.11
N ASP A 54 17.19 17.86 -0.12
CA ASP A 54 18.11 18.24 0.96
C ASP A 54 17.54 19.35 1.85
N ALA A 55 16.85 20.34 1.28
CA ALA A 55 16.23 21.42 2.04
C ALA A 55 15.18 20.89 3.04
N MET A 56 14.39 19.89 2.65
CA MET A 56 13.42 19.23 3.54
C MET A 56 14.09 18.34 4.59
N LEU A 57 15.27 17.79 4.31
CA LEU A 57 16.05 17.05 5.32
C LEU A 57 16.75 17.99 6.32
N GLN A 58 17.14 19.19 5.90
CA GLN A 58 17.71 20.22 6.78
C GLN A 58 16.64 20.89 7.67
N ASP A 59 15.46 21.17 7.11
CA ASP A 59 14.31 21.75 7.83
C ASP A 59 13.02 20.95 7.55
N PRO A 60 12.82 19.80 8.23
CA PRO A 60 11.64 18.96 8.04
C PRO A 60 10.37 19.64 8.58
N ALA A 61 9.28 19.55 7.81
CA ALA A 61 7.98 20.04 8.24
C ALA A 61 7.54 19.43 9.59
N PRO A 62 6.74 20.13 10.41
CA PRO A 62 6.25 19.60 11.69
C PRO A 62 5.53 18.24 11.59
N SER A 63 4.85 17.98 10.46
CA SER A 63 4.12 16.74 10.16
C SER A 63 5.00 15.56 9.77
N ASP A 64 6.26 15.80 9.41
CA ASP A 64 7.08 14.83 8.68
C ASP A 64 8.19 14.26 9.58
N TRP A 65 8.50 12.98 9.35
CA TRP A 65 9.57 12.23 10.02
C TRP A 65 10.44 11.54 8.96
N LEU A 66 11.32 12.33 8.33
CA LEU A 66 12.08 11.94 7.13
C LEU A 66 13.37 11.15 7.41
N MET A 67 13.75 10.98 8.68
CA MET A 67 14.95 10.25 9.07
C MET A 67 14.80 9.69 10.48
N TRP A 68 15.66 8.74 10.86
CA TRP A 68 15.56 7.98 12.12
C TRP A 68 15.13 8.80 13.35
N ARG A 69 15.77 9.95 13.60
CA ARG A 69 15.48 10.82 14.76
C ARG A 69 14.90 12.18 14.38
N ARG A 70 14.12 12.21 13.30
CA ARG A 70 13.44 13.37 12.66
C ARG A 70 14.35 14.45 12.09
N THR A 71 15.34 14.92 12.85
CA THR A 71 16.23 16.04 12.52
C THR A 71 17.70 15.60 12.55
N LEU A 72 18.56 16.31 11.83
CA LEU A 72 19.99 15.93 11.68
C LEU A 72 20.80 16.06 12.98
N ASP A 73 20.36 16.92 13.91
CA ASP A 73 20.87 16.97 15.30
C ASP A 73 20.50 15.75 16.15
N SER A 74 19.70 14.83 15.59
CA SER A 74 19.30 13.56 16.17
C SER A 74 18.53 13.67 17.49
N TRP A 75 17.71 14.71 17.68
CA TRP A 75 16.95 14.86 18.93
C TRP A 75 15.83 13.83 19.09
N GLY A 76 15.12 13.46 18.02
CA GLY A 76 13.91 12.62 18.12
C GLY A 76 12.72 13.35 18.75
N TYR A 77 12.63 14.67 18.50
CA TYR A 77 11.60 15.55 19.05
C TYR A 77 10.59 15.94 17.97
N SER A 78 9.30 15.75 18.26
CA SER A 78 8.20 16.27 17.43
C SER A 78 7.76 17.66 17.93
N PRO A 79 7.65 18.68 17.05
CA PRO A 79 7.12 19.99 17.41
C PRO A 79 5.59 20.07 17.38
N LEU A 80 4.88 18.98 17.06
CA LEU A 80 3.42 18.93 17.10
C LEU A 80 2.92 19.01 18.55
N ALA A 81 1.85 19.79 18.77
CA ALA A 81 1.30 20.08 20.09
C ALA A 81 -0.22 19.85 20.19
N GLU A 82 -0.80 19.06 19.28
CA GLU A 82 -2.22 18.66 19.35
C GLU A 82 -2.49 17.71 20.53
N VAL A 83 -1.52 16.84 20.84
CA VAL A 83 -1.54 15.98 22.03
C VAL A 83 -0.60 16.56 23.07
N ASP A 84 -1.12 16.81 24.27
CA ASP A 84 -0.42 17.46 25.36
C ASP A 84 -0.78 16.84 26.73
N ARG A 85 -0.39 17.50 27.83
CA ARG A 85 -0.60 16.99 29.20
C ARG A 85 -2.06 17.03 29.66
N ASP A 86 -2.91 17.81 29.00
CA ASP A 86 -4.29 18.04 29.37
C ASP A 86 -5.27 17.13 28.59
N ASN A 87 -4.78 16.44 27.54
CA ASN A 87 -5.59 15.55 26.70
C ASN A 87 -4.99 14.16 26.37
N VAL A 88 -3.74 13.85 26.76
CA VAL A 88 -3.09 12.54 26.48
C VAL A 88 -3.86 11.34 27.06
N ASP A 89 -4.66 11.55 28.10
CA ASP A 89 -5.54 10.54 28.70
C ASP A 89 -6.76 10.17 27.83
N GLN A 90 -7.05 10.98 26.79
CA GLN A 90 -8.14 10.76 25.82
C GLN A 90 -7.69 9.93 24.60
N LEU A 91 -6.41 9.55 24.52
CA LEU A 91 -5.89 8.75 23.42
C LEU A 91 -6.59 7.39 23.31
N ARG A 92 -6.89 7.00 22.07
CA ARG A 92 -7.47 5.71 21.71
C ARG A 92 -6.69 5.07 20.57
N MET A 93 -6.66 3.74 20.53
CA MET A 93 -6.14 3.01 19.37
C MET A 93 -6.99 3.38 18.14
N VAL A 94 -6.34 3.91 17.09
CA VAL A 94 -6.98 4.23 15.81
C VAL A 94 -7.00 3.00 14.91
N TRP A 95 -5.86 2.33 14.77
CA TRP A 95 -5.69 1.07 14.05
C TRP A 95 -4.55 0.24 14.67
N THR A 96 -4.43 -1.01 14.24
CA THR A 96 -3.29 -1.90 14.53
C THR A 96 -3.09 -2.84 13.35
N ARG A 97 -1.84 -3.23 13.08
CA ARG A 97 -1.48 -4.15 11.98
C ARG A 97 -0.51 -5.21 12.50
N GLY A 98 -0.64 -6.44 12.01
CA GLY A 98 0.34 -7.49 12.26
C GLY A 98 1.70 -7.12 11.67
N MET A 99 2.77 -7.46 12.38
CA MET A 99 4.16 -7.29 11.93
C MET A 99 4.77 -8.65 11.58
N ALA A 100 5.88 -8.65 10.84
CA ALA A 100 6.61 -9.87 10.54
C ALA A 100 7.14 -10.53 11.83
N ALA A 101 7.15 -11.87 11.87
CA ALA A 101 7.57 -12.62 13.05
C ALA A 101 9.09 -12.49 13.26
N GLY A 102 9.49 -11.91 14.40
CA GLY A 102 10.89 -11.72 14.79
C GLY A 102 11.03 -10.64 15.87
N THR A 103 12.27 -10.22 16.11
CA THR A 103 12.59 -9.04 16.94
C THR A 103 13.07 -7.94 16.01
N GLY A 104 12.49 -6.74 16.12
CA GLY A 104 12.89 -5.59 15.31
C GLY A 104 13.18 -4.37 16.18
N GLU A 105 14.03 -3.46 15.68
CA GLU A 105 14.41 -2.21 16.36
C GLU A 105 13.77 -1.01 15.64
N ILE A 106 12.51 -1.21 15.22
CA ILE A 106 11.88 -0.57 14.07
C ILE A 106 11.47 0.88 14.36
N THR A 107 11.94 1.79 13.52
CA THR A 107 11.55 3.21 13.48
C THR A 107 11.03 3.54 12.08
N PRO A 108 9.71 3.74 11.90
CA PRO A 108 9.14 4.15 10.62
C PRO A 108 9.62 5.54 10.17
N LEU A 109 9.60 5.78 8.87
CA LEU A 109 9.54 7.14 8.31
C LEU A 109 8.07 7.53 8.11
N ALA A 110 7.75 8.81 8.27
CA ALA A 110 6.42 9.35 8.02
C ALA A 110 6.53 10.50 7.01
N TYR A 111 5.89 10.35 5.85
CA TYR A 111 5.91 11.38 4.81
C TYR A 111 4.66 11.33 3.93
N ASN A 112 4.07 12.48 3.62
CA ASN A 112 2.93 12.64 2.71
C ASN A 112 1.75 11.67 2.99
N GLY A 113 1.44 11.43 4.27
CA GLY A 113 0.36 10.52 4.70
C GLY A 113 0.71 9.03 4.67
N VAL A 114 1.96 8.66 4.35
CA VAL A 114 2.45 7.28 4.30
C VAL A 114 3.45 7.03 5.43
N LEU A 115 3.34 5.87 6.07
CA LEU A 115 4.36 5.29 6.93
C LEU A 115 5.19 4.27 6.14
N TYR A 116 6.51 4.43 6.15
CA TYR A 116 7.45 3.45 5.59
C TYR A 116 8.09 2.68 6.73
N VAL A 117 7.77 1.39 6.83
CA VAL A 117 8.10 0.54 7.97
C VAL A 117 9.14 -0.50 7.57
N PRO A 118 10.39 -0.43 8.07
CA PRO A 118 11.35 -1.50 7.91
C PRO A 118 10.99 -2.67 8.83
N GLN A 119 10.50 -3.77 8.26
CA GLN A 119 10.23 -5.01 8.98
C GLN A 119 11.51 -5.86 9.10
N VAL A 120 11.42 -6.98 9.80
CA VAL A 120 12.52 -7.97 9.88
C VAL A 120 12.70 -8.78 8.60
N ASN A 121 13.92 -9.26 8.35
CA ASN A 121 14.33 -10.02 7.14
C ASN A 121 14.09 -9.21 5.83
N ASP A 122 14.65 -8.00 5.73
CA ASP A 122 14.62 -7.15 4.52
C ASP A 122 13.24 -6.92 3.89
N ARG A 123 12.18 -6.96 4.70
CA ARG A 123 10.83 -6.59 4.31
C ARG A 123 10.59 -5.11 4.59
N ILE A 124 9.96 -4.40 3.66
CA ILE A 124 9.58 -2.99 3.84
C ILE A 124 8.11 -2.85 3.45
N GLU A 125 7.32 -2.17 4.28
CA GLU A 125 5.91 -1.93 4.02
C GLU A 125 5.66 -0.41 3.93
N ALA A 126 4.92 0.02 2.90
CA ALA A 126 4.27 1.33 2.89
C ALA A 126 2.82 1.19 3.34
N ILE A 127 2.44 1.95 4.34
CA ILE A 127 1.13 1.87 5.01
C ILE A 127 0.49 3.26 5.03
N ASN A 128 -0.80 3.36 4.75
CA ASN A 128 -1.56 4.59 4.93
C ASN A 128 -1.58 4.96 6.43
N ALA A 129 -1.01 6.12 6.78
CA ALA A 129 -0.83 6.52 8.18
C ALA A 129 -2.15 6.71 8.94
N LEU A 130 -3.23 7.07 8.24
CA LEU A 130 -4.54 7.34 8.82
C LEU A 130 -5.36 6.06 9.05
N THR A 131 -5.34 5.12 8.09
CA THR A 131 -6.20 3.93 8.13
C THR A 131 -5.49 2.65 8.57
N GLY A 132 -4.17 2.58 8.43
CA GLY A 132 -3.39 1.35 8.64
C GLY A 132 -3.41 0.38 7.45
N ASP A 133 -4.02 0.77 6.33
CA ASP A 133 -4.07 -0.07 5.11
C ASP A 133 -2.69 -0.18 4.45
N LEU A 134 -2.35 -1.39 4.00
CA LEU A 134 -1.15 -1.63 3.20
C LEU A 134 -1.30 -1.00 1.80
N ILE A 135 -0.30 -0.23 1.40
CA ILE A 135 -0.17 0.34 0.04
C ILE A 135 0.67 -0.60 -0.82
N TRP A 136 1.88 -0.92 -0.37
CA TRP A 136 2.78 -1.88 -1.00
C TRP A 136 3.66 -2.58 0.04
N GLU A 137 4.17 -3.76 -0.34
CA GLU A 137 5.13 -4.55 0.45
C GLU A 137 6.28 -4.98 -0.47
N TYR A 138 7.51 -4.67 -0.06
CA TYR A 138 8.74 -5.23 -0.62
C TYR A 138 9.21 -6.37 0.29
N GLY A 139 9.73 -7.43 -0.31
CA GLY A 139 10.47 -8.48 0.39
C GLY A 139 11.64 -8.95 -0.46
N ARG A 140 12.80 -9.14 0.17
CA ARG A 140 13.99 -9.69 -0.47
C ARG A 140 14.07 -11.20 -0.28
N ASP A 141 14.39 -11.93 -1.35
CA ASP A 141 14.76 -13.34 -1.27
C ASP A 141 16.21 -13.48 -0.80
N HIS A 142 16.46 -14.26 0.25
CA HIS A 142 17.79 -14.47 0.80
C HIS A 142 18.45 -15.76 0.29
N PRO A 143 19.78 -15.76 0.04
CA PRO A 143 20.54 -16.99 -0.21
C PRO A 143 20.40 -18.02 0.92
N GLU A 144 20.36 -19.31 0.56
CA GLU A 144 20.34 -20.39 1.56
C GLU A 144 21.58 -20.32 2.47
N GLY A 145 21.35 -20.42 3.78
CA GLY A 145 22.42 -20.38 4.77
C GLY A 145 22.97 -18.99 5.11
N LEU A 146 22.47 -17.89 4.53
CA LEU A 146 22.90 -16.51 4.81
C LEU A 146 23.16 -16.25 6.30
N TYR A 147 22.17 -16.54 7.15
CA TYR A 147 22.23 -16.30 8.60
C TYR A 147 23.17 -17.23 9.37
N GLY A 148 23.79 -18.22 8.71
CA GLY A 148 24.93 -18.96 9.24
C GLY A 148 26.24 -18.15 9.19
N TYR A 149 26.33 -17.18 8.27
CA TYR A 149 27.45 -16.24 8.14
C TYR A 149 27.20 -14.97 8.97
N VAL A 150 26.11 -14.25 8.70
CA VAL A 150 25.81 -12.95 9.33
C VAL A 150 25.16 -13.05 10.71
N GLY A 151 24.77 -14.25 11.14
CA GLY A 151 24.15 -14.51 12.43
C GLY A 151 22.68 -14.10 12.53
N GLY A 152 22.10 -14.33 13.71
CA GLY A 152 20.66 -14.15 13.94
C GLY A 152 20.18 -12.69 13.86
N ASN A 153 20.99 -11.77 14.36
CA ASN A 153 20.65 -10.36 14.58
C ASN A 153 20.67 -9.50 13.30
N ALA A 154 21.24 -9.99 12.19
CA ALA A 154 21.25 -9.26 10.92
C ALA A 154 19.82 -8.83 10.52
N ARG A 155 18.87 -9.78 10.64
CA ARG A 155 17.43 -9.63 10.42
C ARG A 155 16.78 -8.41 11.06
N ASN A 156 17.38 -7.83 12.10
CA ASN A 156 16.86 -6.67 12.82
C ASN A 156 17.11 -5.40 12.00
N ASN A 157 16.10 -4.91 11.28
CA ASN A 157 16.18 -3.57 10.71
C ASN A 157 15.76 -2.49 11.74
N ARG A 158 16.37 -1.30 11.63
CA ARG A 158 16.22 -0.16 12.55
C ARG A 158 15.43 0.98 11.95
N ASN A 159 15.83 1.42 10.76
CA ASN A 159 15.34 2.64 10.13
C ASN A 159 15.62 2.58 8.62
N LEU A 160 14.90 3.42 7.88
CA LEU A 160 15.13 3.66 6.47
C LEU A 160 15.79 5.04 6.27
N ALA A 161 16.21 5.32 5.04
CA ALA A 161 16.44 6.67 4.53
C ALA A 161 15.46 6.97 3.39
N ILE A 162 15.18 8.26 3.16
CA ILE A 162 14.34 8.72 2.05
C ILE A 162 14.98 9.93 1.36
N PHE A 163 15.06 9.90 0.03
CA PHE A 163 15.59 11.01 -0.78
C PHE A 163 15.05 10.96 -2.20
N GLY A 164 14.70 12.11 -2.79
CA GLY A 164 13.94 12.15 -4.03
C GLY A 164 12.66 11.34 -3.89
N ASN A 165 12.46 10.37 -4.79
CA ASN A 165 11.34 9.42 -4.74
C ASN A 165 11.76 8.04 -4.19
N LEU A 166 12.90 7.95 -3.51
CA LEU A 166 13.51 6.67 -3.14
C LEU A 166 13.42 6.40 -1.64
N ILE A 167 12.99 5.18 -1.29
CA ILE A 167 13.23 4.57 0.02
C ILE A 167 14.51 3.76 -0.08
N ILE A 168 15.51 4.06 0.77
CA ILE A 168 16.86 3.51 0.68
C ILE A 168 17.18 2.72 1.96
N ASN A 169 17.77 1.53 1.81
CA ASN A 169 18.09 0.63 2.91
C ASN A 169 19.33 -0.25 2.59
N THR A 170 19.84 -0.95 3.61
CA THR A 170 20.81 -2.03 3.49
C THR A 170 20.13 -3.39 3.66
N SER A 171 20.64 -4.43 3.00
CA SER A 171 20.15 -5.81 3.12
C SER A 171 21.08 -6.73 3.92
N ASP A 172 20.51 -7.82 4.44
CA ASP A 172 21.20 -8.88 5.18
C ASP A 172 22.29 -9.59 4.34
N ASP A 173 22.12 -9.63 3.02
CA ASP A 173 23.06 -10.22 2.05
C ASP A 173 24.06 -9.19 1.47
N GLY A 174 24.23 -8.02 2.09
CA GLY A 174 25.36 -7.12 1.82
C GLY A 174 25.17 -6.11 0.68
N PHE A 175 23.93 -5.80 0.31
CA PHE A 175 23.61 -4.76 -0.68
C PHE A 175 23.17 -3.45 0.00
N VAL A 176 23.39 -2.33 -0.69
CA VAL A 176 22.56 -1.12 -0.53
C VAL A 176 21.56 -1.12 -1.67
N PHE A 177 20.29 -0.84 -1.39
CA PHE A 177 19.23 -0.82 -2.40
C PHE A 177 18.28 0.36 -2.22
N ALA A 178 17.58 0.70 -3.30
CA ALA A 178 16.53 1.70 -3.30
C ALA A 178 15.26 1.21 -4.00
N LEU A 179 14.12 1.52 -3.38
CA LEU A 179 12.78 1.27 -3.90
C LEU A 179 12.12 2.60 -4.29
N ASP A 180 11.23 2.59 -5.29
CA ASP A 180 10.34 3.72 -5.52
C ASP A 180 9.34 3.84 -4.36
N ALA A 181 9.21 5.03 -3.79
CA ALA A 181 8.41 5.28 -2.59
C ALA A 181 6.90 5.10 -2.80
N GLN A 182 6.41 5.11 -4.04
CA GLN A 182 4.99 4.93 -4.38
C GLN A 182 4.64 3.49 -4.75
N THR A 183 5.57 2.73 -5.33
CA THR A 183 5.30 1.35 -5.82
C THR A 183 5.98 0.25 -5.02
N GLY A 184 7.08 0.54 -4.31
CA GLY A 184 7.91 -0.46 -3.66
C GLY A 184 8.81 -1.25 -4.61
N GLU A 185 8.82 -0.93 -5.91
CA GLU A 185 9.67 -1.60 -6.91
C GLU A 185 11.13 -1.18 -6.76
N THR A 186 12.06 -2.14 -6.87
CA THR A 186 13.51 -1.87 -6.84
C THR A 186 13.91 -1.00 -8.03
N VAL A 187 14.43 0.20 -7.74
CA VAL A 187 14.97 1.13 -8.75
C VAL A 187 16.45 0.82 -9.02
N TRP A 188 17.21 0.51 -7.97
CA TRP A 188 18.60 0.05 -8.07
C TRP A 188 19.01 -0.73 -6.82
N GLU A 189 20.03 -1.57 -6.97
CA GLU A 189 20.77 -2.18 -5.88
C GLU A 189 22.28 -2.22 -6.22
N THR A 190 23.13 -2.35 -5.20
CA THR A 190 24.59 -2.43 -5.37
C THR A 190 25.15 -3.27 -4.23
N GLU A 191 25.89 -4.32 -4.57
CA GLU A 191 26.66 -5.12 -3.62
C GLU A 191 27.78 -4.26 -3.02
N VAL A 192 27.80 -4.11 -1.70
CA VAL A 192 28.82 -3.32 -0.97
C VAL A 192 29.66 -4.19 -0.03
N PHE A 193 29.24 -5.43 0.22
CA PHE A 193 29.89 -6.35 1.15
C PHE A 193 29.63 -7.81 0.75
N ASP A 194 30.68 -8.61 0.57
CA ASP A 194 30.55 -10.07 0.49
C ASP A 194 30.24 -10.60 1.88
N TYR A 195 29.01 -11.08 2.10
CA TYR A 195 28.56 -11.55 3.42
C TYR A 195 29.23 -12.86 3.90
N LYS A 196 30.12 -13.47 3.10
CA LYS A 196 30.74 -14.78 3.39
C LYS A 196 32.16 -14.72 3.96
N VAL A 197 32.76 -13.53 4.09
CA VAL A 197 34.16 -13.35 4.54
C VAL A 197 34.35 -13.43 6.06
#